data_AF-A0A350C0C5-F1
#
_entry.id   AF-A0A350C0C5-F1
#
_cell.length_a   1.000
_cell.length_b   1.000
_cell.length_c   1.000
_cell.angle_alpha   90.00
_cell.angle_beta   90.00
_cell.angle_gamma   90.00
#
_symmetry.space_group_name_H-M   'P 1'
#
loop_
_entity.id
_entity.type
_entity.pdbx_description
1 polymer ?
#
loop_
_entity_poly.entity_id
_entity_poly.type
_entity_poly.pdbx_seq_one_letter_code
_entity_poly.pdbx_strand_id
1 'polypeptide(L)'
;MVIDGMRKESVILIPAYDPPDNLIMYVADLMEAGYEDIIVVDDGSRDDKQYIFDTLEDGGCRVLHHDKNRGKGVAIKSGLFYYTGKYSGHADGVITVNSDGVDVVEDIDRIAEILHRQKLEGRSNLVKGVRDFESPHITGASIRANILMTMIFRWIFGARVRDVLCGLRGIPDACVQKCLTFPEKTYAYDCALLIGFIKDGVEEVPVRIPPQNPEAETHFRKVEHTFLINVVLWRKLIIFGGTSIIAAVVDIFLFWYLTKYVLTGVRYPIIVGTVIARIISATLNYNLSRKLVFKTNESKRKSFSQFFALTAVQCAISAMSVHFLEMLIDGAAVPIKIVIDLFLFFVAYKIQDKFIFVSKK
;
A
#
# COMPACT_ATOMS: atom_id res chain seq x y z
N MET A 1 -15.48 38.20 13.44
CA MET A 1 -15.73 37.39 14.66
C MET A 1 -14.60 36.38 14.70
N VAL A 2 -13.51 36.74 15.38
CA VAL A 2 -12.31 35.91 15.53
C VAL A 2 -12.75 34.70 16.35
N ILE A 3 -12.63 33.50 15.79
CA ILE A 3 -12.81 32.28 16.58
C ILE A 3 -11.64 32.27 17.55
N ASP A 4 -11.96 32.44 18.83
CA ASP A 4 -11.03 32.35 19.94
C ASP A 4 -10.21 31.05 19.81
N GLY A 5 -8.88 31.19 19.84
CA GLY A 5 -7.90 30.16 19.49
C GLY A 5 -7.96 28.99 20.47
N MET A 6 -8.80 28.00 20.20
CA MET A 6 -8.70 26.71 20.87
C MET A 6 -7.48 25.98 20.35
N ARG A 7 -6.53 25.68 21.26
CA ARG A 7 -5.40 24.79 21.03
C ARG A 7 -5.89 23.51 20.35
N LYS A 8 -5.29 23.17 19.21
CA LYS A 8 -5.61 21.94 18.48
C LYS A 8 -4.97 20.76 19.19
N GLU A 9 -5.74 19.69 19.45
CA GLU A 9 -5.22 18.48 20.10
C GLU A 9 -4.50 17.51 19.13
N SER A 10 -4.41 17.86 17.84
CA SER A 10 -3.67 17.07 16.84
C SER A 10 -2.22 17.55 16.73
N VAL A 11 -1.28 16.62 16.63
CA VAL A 11 0.15 16.90 16.47
C VAL A 11 0.50 16.96 14.99
N ILE A 12 1.19 18.01 14.54
CA ILE A 12 1.68 18.10 13.18
C ILE A 12 3.03 17.39 13.08
N LEU A 13 3.22 16.58 12.04
CA LEU A 13 4.49 15.91 11.73
C LEU A 13 4.97 16.27 10.32
N ILE A 14 6.13 16.92 10.24
CA ILE A 14 6.74 17.38 8.99
C ILE A 14 8.06 16.64 8.73
N PRO A 15 8.09 15.59 7.90
CA PRO A 15 9.33 15.02 7.40
C PRO A 15 9.95 15.95 6.34
N ALA A 16 11.18 16.39 6.57
CA ALA A 16 11.90 17.34 5.71
C ALA A 16 13.25 16.76 5.27
N TYR A 17 13.60 16.97 4.00
CA TYR A 17 14.92 16.72 3.45
C TYR A 17 15.18 17.80 2.41
N ASP A 18 16.19 18.63 2.65
CA ASP A 18 16.51 19.84 1.88
C ASP A 18 15.27 20.72 1.57
N PRO A 19 14.49 21.11 2.59
CA PRO A 19 13.26 21.86 2.36
C PRO A 19 13.51 23.26 1.76
N PRO A 20 12.50 23.84 1.10
CA PRO A 20 12.52 25.26 0.73
C PRO A 20 12.46 26.16 1.96
N ASP A 21 12.95 27.40 1.82
CA ASP A 21 13.10 28.34 2.93
C ASP A 21 11.73 28.78 3.48
N ASN A 22 10.68 28.74 2.66
CA ASN A 22 9.31 29.04 3.06
C ASN A 22 8.74 28.06 4.10
N LEU A 23 9.42 26.95 4.40
CA LEU A 23 9.03 26.05 5.50
C LEU A 23 8.93 26.81 6.84
N ILE A 24 9.80 27.81 7.07
CA ILE A 24 9.78 28.61 8.30
C ILE A 24 8.45 29.36 8.43
N MET A 25 8.03 30.05 7.36
CA MET A 25 6.75 30.78 7.33
C MET A 25 5.57 29.82 7.44
N TYR A 26 5.62 28.68 6.74
CA TYR A 26 4.56 27.68 6.79
C TYR A 26 4.34 27.12 8.20
N VAL A 27 5.42 26.89 8.96
CA VAL A 27 5.31 26.46 10.35
C VAL A 27 4.76 27.57 11.25
N ALA A 28 5.13 28.83 11.01
CA ALA A 28 4.54 29.96 11.71
C ALA A 28 3.02 30.07 11.45
N ASP A 29 2.58 29.88 10.20
CA ASP A 29 1.15 29.87 9.84
C ASP A 29 0.38 28.75 10.57
N LEU A 30 1.00 27.56 10.70
CA LEU A 30 0.42 26.45 11.47
C LEU A 30 0.30 26.79 12.97
N MET A 31 1.31 27.44 13.54
CA MET A 31 1.27 27.89 14.94
C MET A 31 0.20 28.96 15.15
N GLU A 32 0.08 29.93 14.24
CA GLU A 32 -0.97 30.96 14.28
C GLU A 32 -2.38 30.35 14.18
N ALA A 33 -2.52 29.23 13.45
CA ALA A 33 -3.75 28.45 13.38
C ALA A 33 -4.06 27.61 14.64
N GLY A 34 -3.19 27.65 15.66
CA GLY A 34 -3.40 26.99 16.95
C GLY A 34 -2.77 25.59 17.07
N TYR A 35 -1.90 25.20 16.14
CA TYR A 35 -1.09 23.98 16.27
C TYR A 35 0.18 24.26 17.06
N GLU A 36 0.14 24.05 18.37
CA GLU A 36 1.30 24.24 19.26
C GLU A 36 2.27 23.05 19.23
N ASP A 37 1.77 21.85 18.95
CA ASP A 37 2.57 20.63 18.94
C ASP A 37 2.99 20.26 17.51
N ILE A 38 4.15 20.79 17.09
CA ILE A 38 4.73 20.55 15.76
C ILE A 38 6.06 19.80 15.91
N ILE A 39 6.12 18.63 15.29
CA ILE A 39 7.33 17.81 15.16
C ILE A 39 7.86 17.97 13.73
N VAL A 40 9.07 18.48 13.59
CA VAL A 40 9.79 18.53 12.32
C VAL A 40 10.90 17.47 12.37
N VAL A 41 11.09 16.73 11.29
CA VAL A 41 12.16 15.73 11.20
C VAL A 41 13.07 16.10 10.06
N ASP A 42 14.28 16.58 10.38
CA ASP A 42 15.36 16.74 9.43
C ASP A 42 15.94 15.35 9.10
N ASP A 43 15.64 14.85 7.91
CA ASP A 43 16.17 13.59 7.38
C ASP A 43 17.58 13.77 6.81
N GLY A 44 18.45 14.47 7.53
CA GLY A 44 19.86 14.69 7.21
C GLY A 44 20.08 15.56 5.98
N SER A 45 19.46 16.74 5.99
CA SER A 45 19.61 17.79 4.97
C SER A 45 21.03 18.35 4.92
N ARG A 46 21.37 18.98 3.80
CA ARG A 46 22.67 19.62 3.55
C ARG A 46 22.96 20.75 4.55
N ASP A 47 24.24 21.05 4.75
CA ASP A 47 24.71 22.09 5.68
C ASP A 47 24.09 23.47 5.37
N ASP A 48 23.88 23.80 4.10
CA ASP A 48 23.28 25.06 3.65
C ASP A 48 21.78 25.18 3.96
N LYS A 49 21.14 24.09 4.43
CA LYS A 49 19.74 24.04 4.84
C LYS A 49 19.54 23.92 6.35
N GLN A 50 20.61 23.71 7.12
CA GLN A 50 20.53 23.49 8.57
C GLN A 50 19.94 24.69 9.33
N TYR A 51 20.20 25.91 8.84
CA TYR A 51 19.67 27.14 9.43
C TYR A 51 18.12 27.18 9.50
N ILE A 52 17.43 26.47 8.59
CA ILE A 52 15.96 26.36 8.60
C ILE A 52 15.53 25.62 9.86
N PHE A 53 16.21 24.52 10.20
CA PHE A 53 15.91 23.71 11.37
C PHE A 53 16.27 24.43 12.66
N ASP A 54 17.42 25.10 12.72
CA ASP A 54 17.81 25.93 13.85
C ASP A 54 16.75 27.02 14.13
N THR A 55 16.27 27.69 13.07
CA THR A 55 15.22 28.71 13.18
C THR A 55 13.90 28.13 13.70
N LEU A 56 13.55 26.91 13.27
CA LEU A 56 12.34 26.23 13.72
C LEU A 56 12.45 25.81 15.21
N GLU A 57 13.62 25.33 15.66
CA GLU A 57 13.87 25.04 17.08
C GLU A 57 13.77 26.30 17.94
N ASP A 58 14.40 27.40 17.50
CA ASP A 58 14.31 28.71 18.17
C ASP A 58 12.87 29.24 18.22
N GLY A 59 12.07 28.92 17.20
CA GLY A 59 10.63 29.20 17.13
C GLY A 59 9.76 28.30 18.02
N GLY A 60 10.35 27.38 18.77
CA GLY A 60 9.64 26.48 19.71
C GLY A 60 9.17 25.16 19.09
N CYS A 61 9.54 24.85 17.84
CA CYS A 61 9.24 23.55 17.24
C CYS A 61 10.08 22.46 17.85
N ARG A 62 9.57 21.23 17.84
CA ARG A 62 10.39 20.05 18.12
C ARG A 62 11.05 19.57 16.85
N VAL A 63 12.35 19.78 16.69
CA VAL A 63 13.11 19.21 15.58
C VAL A 63 13.81 17.92 16.00
N LEU A 64 13.78 16.91 15.12
CA LEU A 64 14.52 15.67 15.25
C LEU A 64 15.48 15.54 14.06
N HIS A 65 16.76 15.30 14.33
CA HIS A 65 17.78 15.20 13.28
C HIS A 65 18.20 13.76 13.01
N HIS A 66 18.44 13.46 11.73
CA HIS A 66 19.15 12.28 11.28
C HIS A 66 20.54 12.66 10.76
N ASP A 67 21.55 11.82 11.03
CA ASP A 67 22.92 12.05 10.54
C ASP A 67 23.05 12.05 9.00
N LYS A 68 22.05 11.50 8.30
CA LYS A 68 21.98 11.41 6.84
C LYS A 68 20.55 11.09 6.39
N ASN A 69 20.27 11.26 5.10
CA ASN A 69 19.02 10.80 4.50
C ASN A 69 18.77 9.30 4.67
N ARG A 70 17.70 8.97 5.42
CA ARG A 70 17.23 7.59 5.67
C ARG A 70 15.92 7.28 4.92
N GLY A 71 15.28 8.29 4.35
CA GLY A 71 14.09 8.21 3.53
C GLY A 71 12.84 8.69 4.27
N LYS A 72 11.88 9.25 3.50
CA LYS A 72 10.61 9.83 4.01
C LYS A 72 9.88 8.93 5.01
N GLY A 73 9.80 7.62 4.76
CA GLY A 73 9.14 6.67 5.66
C GLY A 73 9.88 6.48 6.98
N VAL A 74 11.22 6.57 7.00
CA VAL A 74 12.00 6.58 8.24
C VAL A 74 11.81 7.88 9.00
N ALA A 75 11.85 9.04 8.32
CA ALA A 75 11.60 10.34 8.93
C ALA A 75 10.22 10.39 9.61
N ILE A 76 9.17 9.93 8.91
CA ILE A 76 7.82 9.81 9.50
C ILE A 76 7.87 8.89 10.72
N LYS A 77 8.48 7.71 10.64
CA LYS A 77 8.55 6.78 11.78
C LYS A 77 9.32 7.34 12.97
N SER A 78 10.37 8.12 12.76
CA SER A 78 11.10 8.80 13.84
C SER A 78 10.19 9.79 14.57
N GLY A 79 9.45 10.61 13.82
CA GLY A 79 8.46 11.52 14.40
C GLY A 79 7.32 10.81 15.11
N LEU A 80 6.77 9.74 14.51
CA LEU A 80 5.75 8.91 15.15
C LEU A 80 6.28 8.24 16.43
N PHE A 81 7.53 7.78 16.44
CA PHE A 81 8.14 7.20 17.64
C PHE A 81 8.27 8.24 18.75
N TYR A 82 8.76 9.44 18.43
CA TYR A 82 8.78 10.55 19.39
C TYR A 82 7.37 10.87 19.91
N TYR A 83 6.38 10.93 19.01
CA TYR A 83 4.99 11.15 19.38
C TYR A 83 4.49 10.11 20.39
N THR A 84 4.83 8.82 20.21
CA THR A 84 4.36 7.78 21.14
C THR A 84 4.86 7.98 22.56
N GLY A 85 6.04 8.56 22.75
CA GLY A 85 6.60 8.84 24.07
C GLY A 85 6.09 10.13 24.72
N LYS A 86 5.58 11.07 23.92
CA LYS A 86 5.26 12.44 24.39
C LYS A 86 3.76 12.76 24.41
N TYR A 87 3.02 12.28 23.42
CA TYR A 87 1.65 12.74 23.14
C TYR A 87 0.60 11.63 23.20
N SER A 88 1.03 10.36 23.14
CA SER A 88 0.09 9.24 23.09
C SER A 88 -0.83 9.20 24.31
N GLY A 89 -2.12 8.90 24.07
CA GLY A 89 -3.18 8.94 25.07
C GLY A 89 -3.71 10.34 25.40
N HIS A 90 -3.11 11.41 24.90
CA HIS A 90 -3.53 12.79 25.18
C HIS A 90 -3.99 13.50 23.91
N ALA A 91 -3.24 13.36 22.82
CA ALA A 91 -3.58 13.96 21.52
C ALA A 91 -4.68 13.20 20.77
N ASP A 92 -5.31 13.84 19.79
CA ASP A 92 -6.26 13.22 18.86
C ASP A 92 -5.58 12.28 17.87
N GLY A 93 -4.35 12.61 17.51
CA GLY A 93 -3.55 11.85 16.56
C GLY A 93 -2.45 12.72 15.95
N VAL A 94 -1.89 12.21 14.85
CA VAL A 94 -0.82 12.86 14.10
C VAL A 94 -1.29 13.20 12.70
N ILE A 95 -1.12 14.44 12.27
CA ILE A 95 -1.33 14.86 10.89
C ILE A 95 0.03 14.99 10.22
N THR A 96 0.28 14.20 9.18
CA THR A 96 1.53 14.31 8.42
C THR A 96 1.33 15.25 7.25
N VAL A 97 2.12 16.31 7.19
CA VAL A 97 2.11 17.32 6.11
C VAL A 97 3.45 17.30 5.37
N ASN A 98 3.48 17.82 4.15
CA ASN A 98 4.70 17.90 3.36
C ASN A 98 5.52 19.14 3.75
N SER A 99 6.84 19.05 3.55
CA SER A 99 7.81 20.10 3.87
C SER A 99 7.96 21.17 2.80
N ASP A 100 7.27 21.03 1.66
CA ASP A 100 7.19 22.04 0.60
C ASP A 100 6.25 23.22 0.95
N GLY A 101 5.50 23.10 2.06
CA GLY A 101 4.65 24.16 2.59
C GLY A 101 3.39 24.42 1.77
N VAL A 102 2.96 23.43 0.98
CA VAL A 102 1.84 23.59 0.05
C VAL A 102 0.51 23.10 0.63
N ASP A 103 0.53 22.20 1.62
CA ASP A 103 -0.69 21.70 2.26
C ASP A 103 -1.39 22.85 3.01
N VAL A 104 -2.61 23.23 2.61
CA VAL A 104 -3.27 24.42 3.18
C VAL A 104 -3.83 24.14 4.57
N VAL A 105 -3.77 25.14 5.46
CA VAL A 105 -4.22 25.03 6.86
C VAL A 105 -5.67 24.58 6.96
N GLU A 106 -6.57 25.07 6.09
CA GLU A 106 -7.99 24.66 6.15
C GLU A 106 -8.21 23.17 5.84
N ASP A 107 -7.29 22.53 5.09
CA ASP A 107 -7.37 21.10 4.81
C ASP A 107 -6.88 20.28 6.01
N ILE A 108 -5.87 20.80 6.70
CA ILE A 108 -5.31 20.24 7.94
C ILE A 108 -6.35 20.33 9.07
N ASP A 109 -7.05 21.46 9.18
CA ASP A 109 -8.15 21.66 10.13
C ASP A 109 -9.27 20.63 9.95
N ARG A 110 -9.70 20.40 8.70
CA ARG A 110 -10.73 19.39 8.40
C ARG A 110 -10.29 17.98 8.78
N ILE A 111 -9.01 17.66 8.66
CA ILE A 111 -8.47 16.38 9.13
C ILE A 111 -8.46 16.33 10.66
N ALA A 112 -8.04 17.40 11.33
CA ALA A 112 -8.01 17.50 12.79
C ALA A 112 -9.42 17.32 13.39
N GLU A 113 -10.43 17.98 12.81
CA GLU A 113 -11.84 17.84 13.24
C GLU A 113 -12.33 16.38 13.13
N ILE A 114 -11.93 15.67 12.08
CA ILE A 114 -12.30 14.27 11.90
C ILE A 114 -11.57 13.37 12.90
N LEU A 115 -10.28 13.61 13.17
CA LEU A 115 -9.54 12.87 14.20
C LEU A 115 -10.19 13.07 15.57
N HIS A 116 -10.53 14.31 15.92
CA HIS A 116 -11.22 14.65 17.15
C HIS A 116 -12.56 13.91 17.26
N ARG A 117 -13.40 14.01 16.22
CA ARG A 117 -14.69 13.32 16.17
C ARG A 117 -14.53 11.80 16.30
N GLN A 118 -13.56 11.21 15.60
CA GLN A 118 -13.30 9.77 15.68
C GLN A 118 -12.88 9.34 17.08
N LYS A 119 -12.02 10.10 17.77
CA LYS A 119 -11.64 9.84 19.17
C LYS A 119 -12.86 9.83 20.09
N LEU A 120 -13.75 10.82 19.97
CA LEU A 120 -14.99 10.91 20.75
C LEU A 120 -15.95 9.73 20.46
N GLU A 121 -16.01 9.28 19.20
CA GLU A 121 -16.82 8.12 18.78
C GLU A 121 -16.17 6.76 19.08
N GLY A 122 -14.94 6.73 19.60
CA GLY A 122 -14.18 5.49 19.79
C GLY A 122 -13.79 4.79 18.49
N ARG A 123 -13.62 5.56 17.39
CA ARG A 123 -13.22 5.09 16.06
C ARG A 123 -11.77 5.48 15.78
N SER A 124 -11.15 4.79 14.84
CA SER A 124 -9.74 4.95 14.53
C SER A 124 -9.43 4.67 13.05
N ASN A 125 -10.22 5.29 12.17
CA ASN A 125 -10.03 5.17 10.74
C ASN A 125 -8.88 6.09 10.30
N LEU A 126 -8.04 5.65 9.37
CA LEU A 126 -7.06 6.54 8.75
C LEU A 126 -7.80 7.67 8.02
N VAL A 127 -7.48 8.92 8.31
CA VAL A 127 -8.02 10.08 7.58
C VAL A 127 -7.08 10.39 6.43
N LYS A 128 -7.59 10.43 5.19
CA LYS A 128 -6.77 10.57 3.98
C LYS A 128 -7.28 11.71 3.12
N GLY A 129 -6.38 12.62 2.71
CA GLY A 129 -6.70 13.62 1.71
C GLY A 129 -6.98 12.99 0.35
N VAL A 130 -8.00 13.49 -0.34
CA VAL A 130 -8.33 13.16 -1.73
C VAL A 130 -8.28 14.45 -2.53
N ARG A 131 -7.32 14.52 -3.44
CA ARG A 131 -7.12 15.69 -4.28
C ARG A 131 -8.25 15.82 -5.31
N ASP A 132 -8.64 17.06 -5.58
CA ASP A 132 -9.54 17.36 -6.69
C ASP A 132 -8.78 17.36 -8.03
N PHE A 133 -9.00 16.33 -8.84
CA PHE A 133 -8.33 16.15 -10.13
C PHE A 133 -8.85 17.06 -11.24
N GLU A 134 -9.87 17.88 -10.99
CA GLU A 134 -10.38 18.89 -11.92
C GLU A 134 -9.60 20.22 -11.82
N SER A 135 -8.64 20.33 -10.89
CA SER A 135 -7.81 21.53 -10.71
C SER A 135 -6.93 21.84 -11.94
N PRO A 136 -6.82 23.11 -12.36
CA PRO A 136 -5.98 23.54 -13.49
C PRO A 136 -4.48 23.39 -13.22
N HIS A 137 -4.06 23.13 -11.98
CA HIS A 137 -2.65 23.07 -11.57
C HIS A 137 -2.01 21.69 -11.78
N ILE A 138 -2.73 20.72 -12.36
CA ILE A 138 -2.21 19.36 -12.53
C ILE A 138 -1.79 19.10 -13.97
N THR A 139 -0.59 18.55 -14.12
CA THR A 139 -0.12 18.05 -15.42
C THR A 139 -0.82 16.73 -15.77
N GLY A 140 -1.32 16.60 -17.00
CA GLY A 140 -2.11 15.41 -17.39
C GLY A 140 -1.36 14.08 -17.22
N ALA A 141 -0.03 14.06 -17.23
CA ALA A 141 0.76 12.84 -17.01
C ALA A 141 0.70 12.33 -15.55
N SER A 142 0.74 13.22 -14.55
CA SER A 142 0.67 12.83 -13.14
C SER A 142 -0.74 12.38 -12.75
N ILE A 143 -1.78 13.03 -13.29
CA ILE A 143 -3.18 12.58 -13.15
C ILE A 143 -3.32 11.15 -13.68
N ARG A 144 -2.88 10.90 -14.93
CA ARG A 144 -3.01 9.58 -15.56
C ARG A 144 -2.30 8.49 -14.76
N ALA A 145 -1.10 8.77 -14.27
CA ALA A 145 -0.36 7.83 -13.41
C ALA A 145 -1.11 7.56 -12.09
N ASN A 146 -1.67 8.60 -11.46
CA ASN A 146 -2.43 8.43 -10.23
C ASN A 146 -3.75 7.66 -10.45
N ILE A 147 -4.49 7.96 -11.52
CA ILE A 147 -5.71 7.22 -11.88
C ILE A 147 -5.37 5.74 -12.11
N LEU A 148 -4.31 5.44 -12.85
CA LEU A 148 -3.87 4.06 -13.07
C LEU A 148 -3.50 3.37 -11.76
N MET A 149 -2.70 4.02 -10.90
CA MET A 149 -2.32 3.48 -9.59
C MET A 149 -3.54 3.25 -8.69
N THR A 150 -4.49 4.19 -8.64
CA THR A 150 -5.75 4.06 -7.91
C THR A 150 -6.58 2.89 -8.44
N MET A 151 -6.73 2.74 -9.77
CA MET A 151 -7.45 1.60 -10.36
C MET A 151 -6.82 0.26 -9.98
N ILE A 152 -5.50 0.15 -10.12
CA ILE A 152 -4.75 -1.06 -9.75
C ILE A 152 -4.93 -1.35 -8.25
N PHE A 153 -4.77 -0.34 -7.40
CA PHE A 153 -4.92 -0.48 -5.95
C PHE A 153 -6.32 -0.99 -5.56
N ARG A 154 -7.37 -0.37 -6.09
CA ARG A 154 -8.77 -0.78 -5.85
C ARG A 154 -9.01 -2.20 -6.34
N TRP A 155 -8.46 -2.57 -7.49
CA TRP A 155 -8.56 -3.93 -8.00
C TRP A 155 -7.84 -4.91 -7.07
N ILE A 156 -6.57 -4.70 -6.72
CA ILE A 156 -5.76 -5.61 -5.89
C ILE A 156 -6.36 -5.79 -4.50
N PHE A 157 -6.77 -4.72 -3.83
CA PHE A 157 -7.19 -4.80 -2.43
C PHE A 157 -8.71 -4.75 -2.20
N GLY A 158 -9.51 -4.53 -3.25
CA GLY A 158 -10.96 -4.38 -3.11
C GLY A 158 -11.39 -3.13 -2.32
N ALA A 159 -10.51 -2.13 -2.22
CA ALA A 159 -10.73 -0.92 -1.44
C ALA A 159 -11.49 0.15 -2.24
N ARG A 160 -12.16 1.07 -1.53
CA ARG A 160 -12.88 2.21 -2.12
C ARG A 160 -12.10 3.54 -2.07
N VAL A 161 -10.77 3.47 -2.12
CA VAL A 161 -9.91 4.66 -2.14
C VAL A 161 -10.00 5.39 -3.49
N ARG A 162 -10.04 6.73 -3.47
CA ARG A 162 -10.06 7.64 -4.63
C ARG A 162 -8.68 8.23 -4.96
N ASP A 163 -7.80 8.40 -3.98
CA ASP A 163 -6.44 8.92 -4.19
C ASP A 163 -5.39 8.19 -3.36
N VAL A 164 -4.60 7.34 -4.03
CA VAL A 164 -3.54 6.56 -3.36
C VAL A 164 -2.32 7.42 -3.03
N LEU A 165 -2.00 8.41 -3.86
CA LEU A 165 -0.72 9.12 -3.83
C LEU A 165 -0.76 10.46 -3.07
N CYS A 166 -1.89 10.87 -2.48
CA CYS A 166 -1.93 12.08 -1.64
C CYS A 166 -1.08 11.88 -0.37
N GLY A 167 -0.20 12.83 -0.04
CA GLY A 167 0.67 12.76 1.14
C GLY A 167 -0.04 13.14 2.44
N LEU A 168 -1.05 14.01 2.36
CA LEU A 168 -1.78 14.57 3.50
C LEU A 168 -2.71 13.52 4.12
N ARG A 169 -2.54 13.28 5.42
CA ARG A 169 -3.29 12.27 6.19
C ARG A 169 -3.25 12.56 7.68
N GLY A 170 -4.31 12.12 8.36
CA GLY A 170 -4.40 12.03 9.81
C GLY A 170 -4.35 10.58 10.28
N ILE A 171 -3.49 10.30 11.24
CA ILE A 171 -3.33 9.00 11.89
C ILE A 171 -3.91 9.12 13.31
N PRO A 172 -5.02 8.44 13.63
CA PRO A 172 -5.57 8.43 14.99
C PRO A 172 -4.56 7.92 16.01
N ASP A 173 -4.58 8.48 17.23
CA ASP A 173 -3.65 8.12 18.30
C ASP A 173 -3.53 6.60 18.52
N ALA A 174 -4.68 5.93 18.60
CA ALA A 174 -4.78 4.48 18.79
C ALA A 174 -4.07 3.64 17.71
N CYS A 175 -3.78 4.23 16.54
CA CYS A 175 -3.17 3.55 15.42
C CYS A 175 -1.70 3.91 15.18
N VAL A 176 -1.13 4.86 15.93
CA VAL A 176 0.26 5.29 15.73
C VAL A 176 1.26 4.14 15.94
N GLN A 177 1.07 3.32 16.97
CA GLN A 177 1.92 2.16 17.22
C GLN A 177 1.94 1.17 16.05
N LYS A 178 0.79 0.93 15.41
CA LYS A 178 0.70 0.09 14.20
C LYS A 178 1.55 0.67 13.07
N CYS A 179 1.57 2.00 12.91
CA CYS A 179 2.32 2.68 11.86
C CYS A 179 3.84 2.51 11.95
N LEU A 180 4.37 2.23 13.15
CA LEU A 180 5.79 1.94 13.37
C LEU A 180 6.21 0.53 12.89
N THR A 181 5.25 -0.38 12.72
CA THR A 181 5.52 -1.79 12.35
C THR A 181 5.82 -2.00 10.86
N PHE A 182 5.51 -1.00 10.02
CA PHE A 182 5.71 -1.11 8.57
C PHE A 182 7.20 -1.00 8.20
N PRO A 183 7.78 -2.00 7.49
CA PRO A 183 9.21 -2.05 7.21
C PRO A 183 9.69 -1.01 6.19
N GLU A 184 8.79 -0.46 5.38
CA GLU A 184 9.11 0.45 4.29
C GLU A 184 9.79 1.73 4.81
N LYS A 185 10.80 2.21 4.06
CA LYS A 185 11.69 3.30 4.49
C LYS A 185 11.53 4.59 3.67
N THR A 186 11.10 4.47 2.42
CA THR A 186 11.00 5.59 1.48
C THR A 186 9.53 5.93 1.22
N TYR A 187 9.22 6.55 0.08
CA TYR A 187 7.86 6.84 -0.38
C TYR A 187 6.93 5.60 -0.45
N ALA A 188 7.49 4.39 -0.53
CA ALA A 188 6.70 3.16 -0.46
C ALA A 188 5.96 2.99 0.88
N TYR A 189 6.40 3.68 1.94
CA TYR A 189 5.73 3.73 3.24
C TYR A 189 4.30 4.25 3.14
N ASP A 190 4.03 5.23 2.28
CA ASP A 190 2.69 5.80 2.13
C ASP A 190 1.69 4.76 1.59
N CYS A 191 2.16 3.94 0.63
CA CYS A 191 1.40 2.83 0.09
C CYS A 191 1.20 1.72 1.14
N ALA A 192 2.26 1.36 1.88
CA ALA A 192 2.20 0.33 2.92
C ALA A 192 1.24 0.70 4.05
N LEU A 193 1.28 1.96 4.48
CA LEU A 193 0.37 2.51 5.48
C LEU A 193 -1.07 2.41 4.98
N LEU A 194 -1.37 2.90 3.77
CA LEU A 194 -2.72 2.81 3.21
C LEU A 194 -3.22 1.36 3.12
N ILE A 195 -2.38 0.42 2.66
CA ILE A 195 -2.68 -1.02 2.62
C ILE A 195 -3.00 -1.56 4.02
N GLY A 196 -2.21 -1.15 5.01
CA GLY A 196 -2.36 -1.56 6.40
C GLY A 196 -3.71 -1.16 7.01
N PHE A 197 -4.29 -0.04 6.59
CA PHE A 197 -5.55 0.50 7.11
C PHE A 197 -6.79 0.14 6.28
N ILE A 198 -6.68 -0.60 5.18
CA ILE A 198 -7.86 -1.00 4.37
C ILE A 198 -8.90 -1.73 5.21
N LYS A 199 -8.45 -2.55 6.18
CA LYS A 199 -9.35 -3.29 7.07
C LYS A 199 -9.85 -2.45 8.24
N ASP A 200 -9.00 -1.60 8.79
CA ASP A 200 -9.33 -0.74 9.93
C ASP A 200 -10.34 0.34 9.52
N GLY A 201 -10.26 0.80 8.27
CA GLY A 201 -11.08 1.86 7.71
C GLY A 201 -10.24 3.03 7.23
N VAL A 202 -10.66 3.62 6.12
CA VAL A 202 -10.10 4.87 5.58
C VAL A 202 -11.26 5.84 5.39
N GLU A 203 -11.17 6.99 6.03
CA GLU A 203 -12.08 8.12 5.82
C GLU A 203 -11.40 9.15 4.92
N GLU A 204 -12.06 9.53 3.83
CA GLU A 204 -11.47 10.37 2.80
C GLU A 204 -12.04 11.79 2.82
N VAL A 205 -11.15 12.76 2.86
CA VAL A 205 -11.47 14.19 2.95
C VAL A 205 -11.05 14.88 1.66
N PRO A 206 -11.93 15.64 0.98
CA PRO A 206 -11.51 16.42 -0.19
C PRO A 206 -10.48 17.47 0.22
N VAL A 207 -9.33 17.47 -0.43
CA VAL A 207 -8.25 18.44 -0.19
C VAL A 207 -7.91 19.15 -1.50
N ARG A 208 -7.48 20.40 -1.40
CA ARG A 208 -7.06 21.21 -2.54
C ARG A 208 -5.78 20.61 -3.11
N ILE A 209 -5.59 20.81 -4.41
CA ILE A 209 -4.26 20.60 -5.00
C ILE A 209 -3.57 21.94 -4.94
N PRO A 210 -2.57 22.08 -4.07
CA PRO A 210 -1.88 23.33 -3.97
C PRO A 210 -0.94 23.51 -5.17
N PRO A 211 -0.66 24.76 -5.57
CA PRO A 211 0.30 25.05 -6.62
C PRO A 211 1.67 24.47 -6.25
N GLN A 212 2.42 24.02 -7.26
CA GLN A 212 3.80 23.57 -7.00
C GLN A 212 4.61 24.73 -6.44
N ASN A 213 5.33 24.49 -5.34
CA ASN A 213 6.31 25.42 -4.85
C ASN A 213 7.54 25.41 -5.78
N PRO A 214 7.84 26.51 -6.48
CA PRO A 214 8.96 26.55 -7.43
C PRO A 214 10.33 26.42 -6.75
N GLU A 215 10.42 26.70 -5.45
CA GLU A 215 11.65 26.58 -4.65
C GLU A 215 11.86 25.17 -4.10
N ALA A 216 10.83 24.32 -4.14
CA ALA A 216 10.90 22.97 -3.60
C ALA A 216 11.65 22.02 -4.54
N GLU A 217 12.67 21.34 -4.01
CA GLU A 217 13.40 20.29 -4.71
C GLU A 217 12.61 18.97 -4.69
N THR A 218 12.48 18.33 -5.86
CA THR A 218 11.87 16.99 -5.94
C THR A 218 12.90 15.90 -5.63
N HIS A 219 12.96 15.45 -4.38
CA HIS A 219 13.77 14.29 -3.98
C HIS A 219 13.15 12.93 -4.37
N PHE A 220 12.05 12.93 -5.12
CA PHE A 220 11.44 11.72 -5.65
C PHE A 220 12.24 11.18 -6.86
N ARG A 221 13.09 10.17 -6.60
CA ARG A 221 13.78 9.41 -7.64
C ARG A 221 12.79 8.54 -8.42
N LYS A 222 12.32 9.05 -9.56
CA LYS A 222 11.20 8.49 -10.34
C LYS A 222 11.26 6.99 -10.55
N VAL A 223 12.41 6.44 -10.97
CA VAL A 223 12.52 4.99 -11.28
C VAL A 223 12.56 4.16 -10.00
N GLU A 224 13.51 4.45 -9.10
CA GLU A 224 13.74 3.68 -7.87
C GLU A 224 12.50 3.68 -6.96
N HIS A 225 11.94 4.85 -6.68
CA HIS A 225 10.79 4.96 -5.77
C HIS A 225 9.52 4.37 -6.37
N THR A 226 9.29 4.54 -7.68
CA THR A 226 8.16 3.89 -8.36
C THR A 226 8.31 2.37 -8.31
N PHE A 227 9.51 1.83 -8.51
CA PHE A 227 9.77 0.40 -8.38
C PHE A 227 9.44 -0.12 -6.98
N LEU A 228 9.94 0.55 -5.93
CA LEU A 228 9.66 0.15 -4.55
C LEU A 228 8.17 0.22 -4.19
N ILE A 229 7.47 1.28 -4.63
CA ILE A 229 6.01 1.38 -4.45
C ILE A 229 5.30 0.21 -5.14
N ASN A 230 5.72 -0.15 -6.36
CA ASN A 230 5.16 -1.29 -7.08
C ASN A 230 5.47 -2.62 -6.39
N VAL A 231 6.67 -2.82 -5.84
CA VAL A 231 6.99 -4.03 -5.06
C VAL A 231 6.04 -4.18 -3.87
N VAL A 232 5.74 -3.10 -3.15
CA VAL A 232 4.78 -3.11 -2.03
C VAL A 232 3.36 -3.41 -2.52
N LEU A 233 2.92 -2.71 -3.57
CA LEU A 233 1.59 -2.86 -4.17
C LEU A 233 1.33 -4.29 -4.67
N TRP A 234 2.29 -4.87 -5.40
CA TRP A 234 2.19 -6.19 -6.01
C TRP A 234 2.67 -7.32 -5.11
N ARG A 235 3.19 -7.04 -3.90
CA ARG A 235 3.81 -8.03 -3.01
C ARG A 235 2.99 -9.32 -2.86
N LYS A 236 1.69 -9.18 -2.62
CA LYS A 236 0.78 -10.32 -2.44
C LYS A 236 0.64 -11.17 -3.71
N LEU A 237 0.59 -10.52 -4.88
CA LEU A 237 0.55 -11.18 -6.19
C LEU A 237 1.90 -11.80 -6.57
N ILE A 238 3.02 -11.16 -6.22
CA ILE A 238 4.36 -11.72 -6.42
C ILE A 238 4.52 -13.02 -5.63
N ILE A 239 4.12 -13.04 -4.35
CA ILE A 239 4.18 -14.25 -3.52
C ILE A 239 3.25 -15.32 -4.12
N PHE A 240 2.04 -14.96 -4.56
CA PHE A 240 1.10 -15.89 -5.20
C PHE A 240 1.61 -16.48 -6.52
N GLY A 241 2.27 -15.66 -7.34
CA GLY A 241 2.97 -16.11 -8.54
C GLY A 241 4.08 -17.09 -8.19
N GLY A 242 4.90 -16.76 -7.19
CA GLY A 242 5.96 -17.65 -6.69
C GLY A 242 5.43 -19.00 -6.21
N THR A 243 4.34 -19.04 -5.44
CA THR A 243 3.73 -20.31 -4.99
C THR A 243 3.20 -21.13 -6.16
N SER A 244 2.63 -20.47 -7.17
CA SER A 244 2.11 -21.13 -8.37
C SER A 244 3.22 -21.69 -9.27
N ILE A 245 4.33 -20.96 -9.42
CA ILE A 245 5.51 -21.40 -10.16
C ILE A 245 6.16 -22.61 -9.47
N ILE A 246 6.33 -22.57 -8.15
CA ILE A 246 6.86 -23.71 -7.38
C ILE A 246 6.00 -24.96 -7.60
N ALA A 247 4.67 -24.80 -7.52
CA ALA A 247 3.76 -25.91 -7.78
C ALA A 247 3.88 -26.45 -9.21
N ALA A 248 4.00 -25.58 -10.21
CA ALA A 248 4.19 -25.99 -11.61
C ALA A 248 5.52 -26.74 -11.84
N VAL A 249 6.61 -26.30 -11.21
CA VAL A 249 7.91 -26.99 -11.28
C VAL A 249 7.82 -28.37 -10.65
N VAL A 250 7.17 -28.49 -9.48
CA VAL A 250 6.96 -29.78 -8.80
C VAL A 250 6.07 -30.70 -9.65
N ASP A 251 5.04 -30.17 -10.30
CA ASP A 251 4.15 -30.90 -11.20
C ASP A 251 4.94 -31.54 -12.36
N ILE A 252 5.75 -30.73 -13.06
CA ILE A 252 6.57 -31.18 -14.19
C ILE A 252 7.59 -32.22 -13.75
N PHE A 253 8.27 -31.98 -12.62
CA PHE A 253 9.26 -32.90 -12.08
C PHE A 253 8.63 -34.25 -11.68
N LEU A 254 7.51 -34.22 -10.95
CA LEU A 254 6.82 -35.44 -10.53
C LEU A 254 6.28 -36.22 -11.72
N PHE A 255 5.69 -35.55 -12.71
CA PHE A 255 5.23 -36.19 -13.92
C PHE A 255 6.36 -36.93 -14.64
N TRP A 256 7.50 -36.25 -14.83
CA TRP A 256 8.69 -36.85 -15.44
C TRP A 256 9.22 -38.04 -14.62
N TYR A 257 9.37 -37.89 -13.30
CA TYR A 257 9.89 -38.94 -12.44
C TYR A 257 8.97 -40.17 -12.39
N LEU A 258 7.67 -39.95 -12.23
CA LEU A 258 6.67 -41.01 -12.14
C LEU A 258 6.60 -41.82 -13.44
N THR A 259 6.51 -41.13 -14.58
CA THR A 259 6.42 -41.80 -15.90
C THR A 259 7.70 -42.55 -16.26
N LYS A 260 8.87 -42.03 -15.89
CA LYS A 260 10.17 -42.63 -16.25
C LYS A 260 10.60 -43.77 -15.32
N TYR A 261 10.33 -43.67 -14.02
CA TYR A 261 10.93 -44.58 -13.02
C TYR A 261 9.93 -45.40 -12.21
N VAL A 262 8.72 -44.89 -11.95
CA VAL A 262 7.79 -45.51 -10.99
C VAL A 262 6.66 -46.29 -11.66
N LEU A 263 6.08 -45.72 -12.71
CA LEU A 263 4.92 -46.27 -13.41
C LEU A 263 5.32 -47.14 -14.61
N THR A 264 6.57 -47.61 -14.64
CA THR A 264 7.06 -48.54 -15.66
C THR A 264 6.26 -49.84 -15.57
N GLY A 265 5.58 -50.22 -16.66
CA GLY A 265 4.71 -51.41 -16.72
C GLY A 265 3.24 -51.17 -16.38
N VAL A 266 2.82 -49.96 -16.00
CA VAL A 266 1.40 -49.60 -15.88
C VAL A 266 0.79 -49.40 -17.27
N ARG A 267 -0.47 -49.81 -17.48
CA ARG A 267 -1.17 -49.71 -18.79
C ARG A 267 -1.32 -48.27 -19.31
N TYR A 268 -1.42 -47.29 -18.42
CA TYR A 268 -1.63 -45.87 -18.74
C TYR A 268 -0.74 -44.93 -17.89
N PRO A 269 0.60 -45.00 -18.03
CA PRO A 269 1.53 -44.33 -17.13
C PRO A 269 1.46 -42.80 -17.25
N ILE A 270 1.15 -42.28 -18.44
CA ILE A 270 0.98 -40.84 -18.68
C ILE A 270 -0.22 -40.30 -17.91
N ILE A 271 -1.40 -40.91 -18.07
CA ILE A 271 -2.63 -40.45 -17.41
C ILE A 271 -2.47 -40.54 -15.89
N VAL A 272 -2.01 -41.68 -15.40
CA VAL A 272 -1.80 -41.90 -13.95
C VAL A 272 -0.76 -40.93 -13.40
N GLY A 273 0.36 -40.74 -14.11
CA GLY A 273 1.41 -39.79 -13.74
C GLY A 273 0.91 -38.35 -13.69
N THR A 274 0.13 -37.91 -14.68
CA THR A 274 -0.47 -36.57 -14.70
C THR A 274 -1.42 -36.35 -13.53
N VAL A 275 -2.28 -37.33 -13.21
CA VAL A 275 -3.23 -37.23 -12.09
C VAL A 275 -2.50 -37.13 -10.76
N ILE A 276 -1.53 -38.02 -10.51
CA ILE A 276 -0.77 -38.03 -9.24
C ILE A 276 0.03 -36.73 -9.10
N ALA A 277 0.76 -36.32 -10.14
CA ALA A 277 1.53 -35.08 -10.14
C ALA A 277 0.63 -33.88 -9.84
N ARG A 278 -0.55 -33.80 -10.46
CA ARG A 278 -1.51 -32.71 -10.28
C ARG A 278 -2.08 -32.65 -8.86
N ILE A 279 -2.42 -33.80 -8.27
CA ILE A 279 -2.93 -33.85 -6.89
C ILE A 279 -1.88 -33.35 -5.91
N ILE A 280 -0.62 -33.80 -6.05
CA ILE A 280 0.46 -33.41 -5.16
C ILE A 280 0.82 -31.92 -5.35
N SER A 281 0.96 -31.46 -6.60
CA SER A 281 1.31 -30.08 -6.92
C SER A 281 0.21 -29.10 -6.48
N ALA A 282 -1.07 -29.42 -6.70
CA ALA A 282 -2.19 -28.61 -6.24
C ALA A 282 -2.29 -28.56 -4.71
N THR A 283 -2.03 -29.68 -4.03
CA THR A 283 -1.99 -29.73 -2.56
C THR A 283 -0.86 -28.85 -2.01
N LEU A 284 0.31 -28.89 -2.62
CA LEU A 284 1.41 -28.00 -2.27
C LEU A 284 1.03 -26.53 -2.49
N ASN A 285 0.47 -26.21 -3.67
CA ASN A 285 0.06 -24.85 -4.00
C ASN A 285 -0.96 -24.29 -2.99
N TYR A 286 -1.95 -25.10 -2.62
CA TYR A 286 -2.93 -24.76 -1.59
C TYR A 286 -2.26 -24.40 -0.26
N ASN A 287 -1.36 -25.25 0.24
CA ASN A 287 -0.70 -25.04 1.53
C ASN A 287 0.20 -23.81 1.52
N LEU A 288 0.96 -23.61 0.44
CA LEU A 288 1.82 -22.43 0.28
C LEU A 288 1.00 -21.15 0.17
N SER A 289 -0.04 -21.14 -0.69
CA SER A 289 -0.93 -19.99 -0.87
C SER A 289 -1.62 -19.62 0.45
N ARG A 290 -2.14 -20.61 1.17
CA ARG A 290 -2.79 -20.38 2.47
C ARG A 290 -1.82 -19.77 3.51
N LYS A 291 -0.60 -20.29 3.62
CA LYS A 291 0.36 -19.88 4.66
C LYS A 291 1.11 -18.59 4.32
N LEU A 292 1.52 -18.41 3.07
CA LEU A 292 2.42 -17.33 2.65
C LEU A 292 1.66 -16.15 2.04
N VAL A 293 0.60 -16.41 1.25
CA VAL A 293 -0.13 -15.36 0.51
C VAL A 293 -1.27 -14.79 1.35
N PHE A 294 -2.17 -15.65 1.82
CA PHE A 294 -3.46 -15.20 2.38
C PHE A 294 -3.53 -15.20 3.90
N LYS A 295 -2.68 -15.99 4.59
CA LYS A 295 -2.60 -16.07 6.07
C LYS A 295 -3.97 -16.13 6.75
N THR A 296 -4.85 -17.02 6.27
CA THR A 296 -6.24 -17.11 6.74
C THR A 296 -6.42 -17.99 7.99
N ASN A 297 -7.44 -17.66 8.78
CA ASN A 297 -7.94 -18.43 9.92
C ASN A 297 -9.14 -19.32 9.58
N GLU A 298 -9.56 -19.39 8.30
CA GLU A 298 -10.69 -20.21 7.85
C GLU A 298 -10.50 -21.71 8.08
N SER A 299 -11.58 -22.48 8.19
CA SER A 299 -11.49 -23.94 8.38
C SER A 299 -10.74 -24.60 7.21
N LYS A 300 -9.71 -25.41 7.54
CA LYS A 300 -8.89 -26.11 6.55
C LYS A 300 -9.71 -26.96 5.60
N ARG A 301 -10.76 -27.63 6.10
CA ARG A 301 -11.59 -28.53 5.28
C ARG A 301 -12.38 -27.76 4.22
N LYS A 302 -12.98 -26.63 4.59
CA LYS A 302 -13.80 -25.80 3.71
C LYS A 302 -12.95 -25.13 2.63
N SER A 303 -11.85 -24.47 3.02
CA SER A 303 -10.99 -23.78 2.03
C SER A 303 -10.29 -24.77 1.09
N PHE A 304 -9.98 -25.99 1.58
CA PHE A 304 -9.40 -27.04 0.74
C PHE A 304 -10.35 -27.49 -0.36
N SER A 305 -11.62 -27.81 -0.03
CA SER A 305 -12.59 -28.24 -1.05
C SER A 305 -12.88 -27.14 -2.07
N GLN A 306 -13.03 -25.89 -1.62
CA GLN A 306 -13.25 -24.75 -2.50
C GLN A 306 -12.06 -24.50 -3.44
N PHE A 307 -10.82 -24.65 -2.96
CA PHE A 307 -9.61 -24.50 -3.76
C PHE A 307 -9.52 -25.55 -4.87
N PHE A 308 -9.78 -26.82 -4.56
CA PHE A 308 -9.77 -27.89 -5.56
C PHE A 308 -10.90 -27.75 -6.57
N ALA A 309 -12.10 -27.35 -6.13
CA ALA A 309 -13.21 -27.03 -7.03
C ALA A 309 -12.84 -25.89 -8.00
N LEU A 310 -12.25 -24.81 -7.48
CA LEU A 310 -11.77 -23.70 -8.29
C LEU A 310 -10.71 -24.16 -9.31
N THR A 311 -9.74 -24.97 -8.89
CA THR A 311 -8.67 -25.46 -9.77
C THR A 311 -9.25 -26.31 -10.90
N ALA A 312 -10.21 -27.20 -10.61
CA ALA A 312 -10.88 -28.02 -11.62
C ALA A 312 -11.66 -27.16 -12.63
N VAL A 313 -12.45 -26.19 -12.15
CA VAL A 313 -13.19 -25.24 -12.99
C VAL A 313 -12.24 -24.42 -13.86
N GLN A 314 -11.14 -23.93 -13.28
CA GLN A 314 -10.12 -23.17 -14.00
C GLN A 314 -9.50 -24.00 -15.13
N CYS A 315 -9.15 -25.27 -14.87
CA CYS A 315 -8.62 -26.16 -15.90
C CYS A 315 -9.63 -26.41 -17.03
N ALA A 316 -10.91 -26.62 -16.70
CA ALA A 316 -11.95 -26.81 -17.71
C ALA A 316 -12.15 -25.56 -18.57
N ILE A 317 -12.23 -24.38 -17.94
CA ILE A 317 -12.38 -23.10 -18.66
C ILE A 317 -11.17 -22.85 -19.55
N SER A 318 -9.95 -23.10 -19.07
CA SER A 318 -8.72 -22.98 -19.87
C SER A 318 -8.80 -23.86 -21.12
N ALA A 319 -9.08 -25.17 -20.95
CA ALA A 319 -9.15 -26.11 -22.07
C ALA A 319 -10.22 -25.74 -23.11
N MET A 320 -11.43 -25.41 -22.66
CA MET A 320 -12.53 -25.01 -23.55
C MET A 320 -12.24 -23.71 -24.29
N SER A 321 -11.68 -22.72 -23.59
CA SER A 321 -11.40 -21.40 -24.18
C SER A 321 -10.27 -21.47 -25.21
N VAL A 322 -9.23 -22.26 -24.93
CA VAL A 322 -8.13 -22.47 -25.89
C VAL A 322 -8.66 -23.16 -27.15
N HIS A 323 -9.42 -24.24 -26.98
CA HIS A 323 -10.00 -24.98 -28.11
C HIS A 323 -10.90 -24.08 -28.97
N PHE A 324 -11.79 -23.31 -28.34
CA PHE A 324 -12.70 -22.41 -29.06
C PHE A 324 -11.96 -21.31 -29.83
N LEU A 325 -10.95 -20.67 -29.22
CA LEU A 325 -10.21 -19.59 -29.89
C LEU A 325 -9.25 -20.11 -30.97
N GLU A 326 -8.68 -21.30 -30.80
CA GLU A 326 -7.87 -21.96 -31.83
C GLU A 326 -8.70 -22.26 -33.09
N MET A 327 -9.98 -22.62 -32.94
CA MET A 327 -10.88 -22.78 -34.08
C MET A 327 -11.11 -21.48 -34.87
N LEU A 328 -10.94 -20.31 -34.23
CA LEU A 328 -11.11 -19.00 -34.88
C LEU A 328 -9.80 -18.46 -35.46
N ILE A 329 -8.67 -18.79 -34.83
CA ILE A 329 -7.34 -18.30 -35.17
C ILE A 329 -6.41 -19.50 -35.25
N ASP A 330 -6.36 -20.10 -36.45
CA ASP A 330 -5.60 -21.32 -36.71
C ASP A 330 -4.10 -21.11 -36.44
N GLY A 331 -3.44 -22.14 -35.89
CA GLY A 331 -2.01 -22.13 -35.57
C GLY A 331 -1.57 -21.30 -34.36
N ALA A 332 -2.49 -20.65 -33.63
CA ALA A 332 -2.16 -19.76 -32.50
C ALA A 332 -2.37 -20.38 -31.10
N ALA A 333 -2.48 -21.70 -30.98
CA ALA A 333 -2.84 -22.40 -29.74
C ALA A 333 -1.98 -22.04 -28.51
N VAL A 334 -0.65 -21.96 -28.68
CA VAL A 334 0.28 -21.66 -27.58
C VAL A 334 0.16 -20.21 -27.10
N PRO A 335 0.23 -19.17 -27.97
CA PRO A 335 -0.05 -17.80 -27.57
C PRO A 335 -1.43 -17.61 -26.91
N ILE A 336 -2.47 -18.21 -27.50
CA ILE A 336 -3.84 -18.18 -26.95
C ILE A 336 -3.87 -18.75 -25.53
N LYS A 337 -3.23 -19.91 -25.33
CA LYS A 337 -3.14 -20.56 -24.02
C LYS A 337 -2.44 -19.69 -22.98
N ILE A 338 -1.33 -19.04 -23.33
CA ILE A 338 -0.61 -18.14 -22.43
C ILE A 338 -1.52 -16.99 -21.96
N VAL A 339 -2.25 -16.36 -22.88
CA VAL A 339 -3.14 -15.24 -22.57
C VAL A 339 -4.30 -15.69 -21.67
N ILE A 340 -4.96 -16.80 -22.00
CA ILE A 340 -6.07 -17.35 -21.20
C ILE A 340 -5.59 -17.73 -19.80
N ASP A 341 -4.48 -18.45 -19.68
CA ASP A 341 -3.99 -18.92 -18.39
C ASP A 341 -3.51 -17.77 -17.51
N LEU A 342 -2.92 -16.71 -18.10
CA LEU A 342 -2.55 -15.49 -17.38
C LEU A 342 -3.79 -14.73 -16.88
N PHE A 343 -4.84 -14.63 -17.69
CA PHE A 343 -6.11 -14.04 -17.25
C PHE A 343 -6.74 -14.84 -16.11
N LEU A 344 -6.83 -16.17 -16.28
CA LEU A 344 -7.37 -17.08 -15.28
C LEU A 344 -6.55 -17.07 -13.98
N PHE A 345 -5.24 -16.86 -14.04
CA PHE A 345 -4.40 -16.69 -12.85
C PHE A 345 -4.86 -15.51 -11.98
N PHE A 346 -5.15 -14.36 -12.59
CA PHE A 346 -5.65 -13.19 -11.85
C PHE A 346 -7.09 -13.38 -11.34
N VAL A 347 -7.95 -14.05 -12.11
CA VAL A 347 -9.30 -14.42 -11.66
C VAL A 347 -9.24 -15.38 -10.47
N ALA A 348 -8.39 -16.40 -10.55
CA ALA A 348 -8.19 -17.38 -9.49
C ALA A 348 -7.66 -16.71 -8.22
N TYR A 349 -6.70 -15.79 -8.35
CA TYR A 349 -6.23 -14.97 -7.23
C TYR A 349 -7.39 -14.22 -6.57
N LYS A 350 -8.24 -13.54 -7.35
CA LYS A 350 -9.38 -12.77 -6.83
C LYS A 350 -10.40 -13.64 -6.12
N ILE A 351 -10.73 -14.81 -6.68
CA ILE A 351 -11.67 -15.76 -6.06
C ILE A 351 -11.07 -16.29 -4.76
N GLN A 352 -9.80 -16.67 -4.78
CA GLN A 352 -9.09 -17.16 -3.60
C GLN A 352 -9.07 -16.13 -2.48
N ASP A 353 -8.77 -14.88 -2.80
CA ASP A 353 -8.70 -13.79 -1.82
C ASP A 353 -10.05 -13.47 -1.19
N LYS A 354 -11.09 -13.37 -2.02
CA LYS A 354 -12.40 -12.88 -1.60
C LYS A 354 -13.31 -13.96 -1.00
N PHE A 355 -13.19 -15.20 -1.44
CA PHE A 355 -14.16 -16.25 -1.10
C PHE A 355 -13.57 -17.48 -0.41
N ILE A 356 -12.31 -17.85 -0.69
CA ILE A 356 -11.72 -19.11 -0.20
C ILE A 356 -10.88 -18.87 1.06
N PHE A 357 -10.01 -17.87 1.03
CA PHE A 357 -9.10 -17.53 2.11
C PHE A 357 -9.47 -16.20 2.76
N VAL A 358 -10.75 -16.09 3.13
CA VAL A 358 -11.26 -14.90 3.81
C VAL A 358 -10.44 -14.68 5.07
N SER A 359 -9.70 -13.58 5.13
CA SER A 359 -9.06 -13.13 6.35
C SER A 359 -10.18 -12.45 7.17
N LYS A 360 -10.48 -12.94 8.38
CA LYS A 360 -11.56 -12.38 9.21
C LYS A 360 -11.46 -10.84 9.25
N LYS A 361 -12.62 -10.20 9.17
CA LYS A 361 -12.82 -8.77 9.37
C LYS A 361 -12.38 -8.39 10.77
#